data_AF-F3ZAL6-F1
#
_entry.id   AF-F3ZAL6-F1
#
_cell.length_a   1.000
_cell.length_b   1.000
_cell.length_c   1.000
_cell.angle_alpha   90.00
_cell.angle_beta   90.00
_cell.angle_gamma   90.00
#
_symmetry.space_group_name_H-M   'P 1'
#
loop_
_entity.id
_entity.type
_entity.pdbx_description
1 polymer ?
#
loop_
_entity_poly.entity_id
_entity_poly.type
_entity_poly.pdbx_seq_one_letter_code
_entity_poly.pdbx_strand_id
1 'polypeptide(L)'
;MIAGAFDGVRTAWTEAGREGSPHLVAIAYYAVADIEAGRANVYDYYSTAGADTADFIASAVSGGADVIRKTVSEFEAIGADELILNPTSDDIDEILRVADIVL
;
A
#
# COMPACT_ATOMS: atom_id res chain seq x y z
N MET A 1 -1.14 -4.65 10.75
CA MET A 1 0.20 -4.08 11.01
C MET A 1 0.17 -2.55 10.94
N ILE A 2 -0.30 -1.95 9.83
CA ILE A 2 -0.22 -0.49 9.62
C ILE A 2 -1.06 0.33 10.60
N ALA A 3 -2.29 -0.10 10.94
CA ALA A 3 -3.13 0.61 11.92
C ALA A 3 -2.41 0.86 13.25
N GLY A 4 -1.76 -0.17 13.81
CA GLY A 4 -0.98 -0.03 15.03
C GLY A 4 0.25 0.86 14.89
N ALA A 5 0.86 0.92 13.70
CA ALA A 5 1.96 1.85 13.42
C ALA A 5 1.45 3.31 13.41
N PHE A 6 0.28 3.57 12.82
CA PHE A 6 -0.34 4.89 12.83
C PHE A 6 -0.68 5.33 14.26
N ASP A 7 -1.26 4.45 15.07
CA ASP A 7 -1.55 4.74 16.48
C ASP A 7 -0.27 5.01 17.29
N GLY A 8 0.79 4.25 17.00
CA GLY A 8 2.12 4.49 17.57
C GLY A 8 2.68 5.87 17.20
N VAL A 9 2.54 6.29 15.94
CA VAL A 9 2.99 7.62 15.48
C VAL A 9 2.16 8.73 16.13
N ARG A 10 0.84 8.59 16.24
CA ARG A 10 -0.02 9.57 16.93
C ARG A 10 0.34 9.72 18.40
N THR A 11 0.60 8.59 19.06
CA THR A 11 1.08 8.56 20.46
C THR A 11 2.41 9.30 20.59
N ALA A 12 3.41 8.91 19.80
CA ALA A 12 4.73 9.52 19.84
C ALA A 12 4.71 11.02 19.50
N TRP A 13 3.84 11.46 18.58
CA TRP A 13 3.64 12.87 18.25
C TRP A 13 3.15 13.69 19.46
N THR A 14 2.17 13.15 20.16
CA THR A 14 1.57 13.77 21.35
C THR A 14 2.56 13.80 22.51
N GLU A 15 3.28 12.70 22.76
CA GLU A 15 4.29 12.60 23.81
C GLU A 15 5.48 13.54 23.58
N ALA A 16 5.83 13.81 22.32
CA ALA A 16 6.83 14.80 21.96
C ALA A 16 6.35 16.25 22.13
N GLY A 17 5.10 16.48 22.56
CA GLY A 17 4.52 17.81 22.76
C GLY A 17 4.30 18.60 21.46
N ARG A 18 4.18 17.91 20.32
CA ARG A 18 3.96 18.55 19.02
C ARG A 18 2.50 18.96 18.88
N GLU A 19 2.26 20.16 18.37
CA GLU A 19 0.90 20.65 18.09
C GLU A 19 0.29 19.91 16.88
N GLY A 20 -1.05 19.90 16.80
CA GLY A 20 -1.79 19.29 15.69
C GLY A 20 -1.71 17.76 15.65
N SER A 21 -1.69 17.19 14.45
CA SER A 21 -1.62 15.74 14.21
C SER A 21 -0.52 15.43 13.20
N PRO A 22 0.12 14.24 13.29
CA PRO A 22 1.05 13.79 12.25
C PRO A 22 0.30 13.62 10.93
N HIS A 23 0.99 13.89 9.83
CA HIS A 23 0.51 13.50 8.49
C HIS A 23 0.93 12.04 8.22
N LEU A 24 -0.06 11.17 8.01
CA LEU A 24 0.11 9.73 7.92
C LEU A 24 -0.03 9.26 6.47
N VAL A 25 1.10 8.83 5.90
CA VAL A 25 1.19 8.35 4.52
C VAL A 25 1.42 6.84 4.51
N ALA A 26 0.73 6.12 3.63
CA ALA A 26 0.94 4.70 3.39
C ALA A 26 1.20 4.42 1.91
N ILE A 27 1.79 3.25 1.63
CA ILE A 27 1.96 2.71 0.28
C ILE A 27 1.20 1.39 0.19
N ALA A 28 0.45 1.19 -0.89
CA ALA A 28 -0.13 -0.09 -1.25
C ALA A 28 0.28 -0.47 -2.66
N TYR A 29 0.79 -1.70 -2.81
CA TYR A 29 1.13 -2.27 -4.11
C TYR A 29 -0.14 -2.75 -4.82
N TYR A 30 -0.25 -2.51 -6.12
CA TYR A 30 -1.38 -3.00 -6.92
C TYR A 30 -0.95 -3.51 -8.30
N ALA A 31 -1.81 -4.36 -8.88
CA ALA A 31 -1.79 -4.73 -10.29
C ALA A 31 -3.22 -4.97 -10.79
N VAL A 32 -3.59 -4.34 -11.90
CA VAL A 32 -4.91 -4.48 -12.53
C VAL A 32 -4.86 -5.49 -13.67
N ALA A 33 -3.90 -5.37 -14.59
CA ALA A 33 -3.86 -6.19 -15.80
C ALA A 33 -3.41 -7.63 -15.53
N ASP A 34 -2.35 -7.80 -14.73
CA ASP A 34 -1.79 -9.12 -14.40
C ASP A 34 -1.29 -9.15 -12.95
N ILE A 35 -2.12 -9.71 -12.08
CA ILE A 35 -1.79 -9.85 -10.66
C ILE A 35 -0.64 -10.82 -10.41
N GLU A 36 -0.50 -11.87 -11.20
CA GLU A 36 0.54 -12.88 -10.97
C GLU A 36 1.90 -12.34 -11.39
N ALA A 37 1.97 -11.62 -12.52
CA ALA A 37 3.17 -10.87 -12.90
C ALA A 37 3.52 -9.79 -11.84
N GLY A 38 2.51 -9.06 -11.36
CA GLY A 38 2.71 -8.04 -10.31
C GLY A 38 3.28 -8.62 -9.01
N ARG A 39 2.77 -9.78 -8.58
CA ARG A 39 3.30 -10.52 -7.42
C ARG A 39 4.71 -11.02 -7.65
N ALA A 40 5.00 -11.56 -8.83
CA ALA A 40 6.33 -12.05 -9.20
C ALA A 40 7.37 -10.91 -9.18
N ASN A 41 7.01 -9.73 -9.68
CA ASN A 41 7.89 -8.55 -9.67
C ASN A 41 8.19 -8.06 -8.24
N VAL A 42 7.18 -8.03 -7.36
CA VAL A 42 7.38 -7.67 -5.95
C VAL A 42 8.23 -8.71 -5.25
N TYR A 43 8.00 -10.00 -5.50
CA TYR A 43 8.83 -11.07 -4.95
C TYR A 43 10.29 -10.90 -5.36
N ASP A 44 10.56 -10.72 -6.65
CA ASP A 44 11.92 -10.56 -7.18
C ASP A 44 12.63 -9.37 -6.54
N TYR A 45 11.95 -8.22 -6.44
CA TYR A 45 12.46 -7.01 -5.81
C TYR A 45 12.85 -7.22 -4.34
N TYR A 46 12.07 -8.00 -3.59
CA TYR A 46 12.32 -8.29 -2.16
C TYR A 46 13.13 -9.56 -1.92
N SER A 47 13.53 -10.30 -2.95
CA SER A 47 14.21 -11.60 -2.83
C SER A 47 15.49 -11.53 -1.98
N THR A 48 16.20 -10.39 -2.00
CA THR A 48 17.42 -10.17 -1.20
C THR A 48 17.15 -10.06 0.30
N ALA A 49 15.90 -9.82 0.72
CA ALA A 49 15.47 -9.81 2.11
C ALA A 49 15.08 -11.20 2.65
N GLY A 50 15.23 -12.25 1.83
CA GLY A 50 14.87 -13.63 2.15
C GLY A 50 13.49 -14.03 1.61
N ALA A 51 13.33 -15.31 1.27
CA ALA A 51 12.14 -15.84 0.61
C ALA A 51 10.85 -15.55 1.40
N ASP A 52 10.83 -15.80 2.72
CA ASP A 52 9.65 -15.56 3.55
C ASP A 52 9.20 -14.10 3.54
N THR A 53 10.15 -13.15 3.56
CA THR A 53 9.86 -11.72 3.48
C THR A 53 9.32 -11.35 2.10
N ALA A 54 9.95 -11.86 1.04
CA ALA A 54 9.54 -11.62 -0.34
C ALA A 54 8.12 -12.15 -0.60
N ASP A 55 7.82 -13.38 -0.17
CA ASP A 55 6.50 -13.99 -0.27
C ASP A 55 5.46 -13.20 0.52
N PHE A 56 5.79 -12.79 1.75
CA PHE A 56 4.87 -11.99 2.57
C PHE A 56 4.50 -10.69 1.87
N ILE A 57 5.46 -9.94 1.33
CA ILE A 57 5.19 -8.65 0.68
C ILE A 57 4.49 -8.85 -0.67
N ALA A 58 4.90 -9.83 -1.47
CA ALA A 58 4.24 -10.16 -2.72
C ALA A 58 2.77 -10.58 -2.51
N SER A 59 2.47 -11.31 -1.44
CA SER A 59 1.10 -11.70 -1.12
C SER A 59 0.15 -10.52 -0.84
N ALA A 60 0.71 -9.35 -0.49
CA ALA A 60 -0.04 -8.15 -0.16
C ALA A 60 -0.40 -7.27 -1.37
N VAL A 61 -0.01 -7.65 -2.59
CA VAL A 61 -0.39 -6.91 -3.81
C VAL A 61 -1.90 -6.99 -4.05
N SER A 62 -2.54 -5.83 -4.17
CA SER A 62 -3.97 -5.72 -4.45
C SER A 62 -4.26 -5.95 -5.94
N GLY A 63 -5.01 -7.01 -6.24
CA GLY A 63 -5.35 -7.42 -7.59
C GLY A 63 -6.78 -7.07 -8.01
N GLY A 64 -6.93 -6.28 -9.06
CA GLY A 64 -8.22 -5.94 -9.65
C GLY A 64 -9.04 -4.90 -8.86
N ALA A 65 -10.13 -4.43 -9.49
CA ALA A 65 -10.86 -3.24 -9.05
C ALA A 65 -11.45 -3.34 -7.63
N ASP A 66 -12.13 -4.44 -7.30
CA ASP A 66 -12.82 -4.57 -6.00
C ASP A 66 -11.83 -4.61 -4.83
N VAL A 67 -10.70 -5.31 -5.00
CA VAL A 67 -9.66 -5.40 -3.98
C VAL A 67 -8.99 -4.04 -3.79
N ILE A 68 -8.69 -3.33 -4.89
CA ILE A 68 -8.09 -1.99 -4.83
C ILE A 68 -9.03 -1.01 -4.11
N ARG A 69 -10.32 -0.97 -4.45
CA ARG A 69 -11.31 -0.13 -3.75
C ARG A 69 -11.35 -0.45 -2.26
N LYS A 70 -11.38 -1.74 -1.92
CA LYS A 70 -11.35 -2.19 -0.53
C LYS A 70 -10.08 -1.74 0.19
N THR A 71 -8.91 -1.87 -0.44
CA THR A 71 -7.64 -1.40 0.12
C THR A 71 -7.68 0.10 0.42
N VAL A 72 -8.17 0.93 -0.52
CA VAL A 72 -8.33 2.37 -0.31
C VAL A 72 -9.22 2.65 0.90
N SER A 73 -10.40 2.04 0.98
CA SER A 73 -11.32 2.22 2.11
C SER A 73 -10.74 1.74 3.44
N GLU A 74 -9.94 0.66 3.44
CA GLU A 74 -9.29 0.16 4.65
C GLU A 74 -8.19 1.10 5.16
N PHE A 75 -7.43 1.75 4.26
CA PHE A 75 -6.45 2.77 4.64
C PHE A 75 -7.11 4.07 5.11
N GLU A 76 -8.20 4.49 4.47
CA GLU A 76 -9.02 5.62 4.94
C GLU A 76 -9.58 5.35 6.34
N ALA A 77 -10.12 4.14 6.59
CA ALA A 77 -10.70 3.76 7.87
C ALA A 77 -9.71 3.76 9.04
N ILE A 78 -8.40 3.56 8.79
CA ILE A 78 -7.36 3.65 9.82
C ILE A 78 -6.78 5.07 9.96
N GLY A 79 -7.29 6.03 9.17
CA GLY A 79 -6.91 7.44 9.20
C GLY A 79 -5.60 7.73 8.49
N ALA A 80 -5.37 7.11 7.33
CA ALA A 80 -4.35 7.59 6.39
C ALA A 80 -4.79 8.94 5.82
N ASP A 81 -3.89 9.92 5.83
CA ASP A 81 -4.11 11.20 5.16
C ASP A 81 -3.77 11.10 3.66
N GLU A 82 -2.84 10.21 3.30
CA GLU A 82 -2.45 9.93 1.92
C GLU A 82 -2.17 8.43 1.72
N LEU A 83 -2.63 7.90 0.59
CA LEU A 83 -2.31 6.55 0.14
C LEU A 83 -1.67 6.60 -1.24
N ILE A 84 -0.42 6.15 -1.32
CA ILE A 84 0.30 5.99 -2.58
C ILE A 84 -0.04 4.59 -3.14
N LEU A 85 -0.73 4.57 -4.27
CA LEU A 85 -0.95 3.35 -5.05
C LEU A 85 0.26 3.14 -5.96
N ASN A 86 1.09 2.14 -5.63
CA ASN A 86 2.30 1.81 -6.37
C ASN A 86 2.02 0.65 -7.35
N PRO A 87 2.10 0.88 -8.68
CA PRO A 87 1.97 -0.22 -9.63
C PRO A 87 3.14 -1.19 -9.50
N THR A 88 2.88 -2.48 -9.70
CA THR A 88 3.92 -3.52 -9.62
C THR A 88 4.34 -4.06 -10.98
N SER A 89 3.96 -3.38 -12.06
CA SER A 89 4.41 -3.67 -13.42
C SER A 89 5.09 -2.45 -14.05
N ASP A 90 5.76 -2.67 -15.18
CA ASP A 90 6.33 -1.64 -16.05
C ASP A 90 5.31 -1.09 -17.07
N ASP A 91 4.06 -1.57 -17.04
CA ASP A 91 2.98 -1.06 -17.88
C ASP A 91 2.45 0.26 -17.32
N ILE A 92 2.77 1.36 -18.01
CA ILE A 92 2.32 2.70 -17.63
C ILE A 92 0.79 2.86 -17.65
N ASP A 93 0.08 2.02 -18.40
CA ASP A 93 -1.38 2.05 -18.46
C ASP A 93 -2.02 1.60 -17.13
N GLU A 94 -1.28 0.93 -16.23
CA GLU A 94 -1.74 0.65 -14.85
C GLU A 94 -2.18 1.93 -14.13
N ILE A 95 -1.51 3.07 -14.39
CA ILE A 95 -1.85 4.36 -13.80
C ILE A 95 -3.24 4.83 -14.26
N LEU A 96 -3.56 4.64 -15.54
CA LEU A 96 -4.88 5.00 -16.09
C LEU A 96 -5.95 4.05 -15.54
N ARG A 97 -5.66 2.75 -15.48
CA ARG A 97 -6.59 1.74 -14.96
C ARG A 97 -6.92 1.97 -13.49
N VAL A 98 -5.92 2.31 -12.66
CA VAL A 98 -6.16 2.58 -11.25
C VAL A 98 -6.93 3.89 -11.06
N ALA A 99 -6.69 4.91 -11.89
CA ALA A 99 -7.47 6.14 -11.88
C ALA A 99 -8.96 5.88 -12.13
N ASP A 100 -9.31 5.05 -13.12
CA ASP A 100 -10.70 4.64 -13.39
C ASP A 100 -11.35 3.85 -12.22
N ILE A 101 -10.53 3.28 -11.34
CA ILE A 101 -10.98 2.56 -10.16
C ILE A 101 -11.20 3.50 -8.97
N VAL A 102 -10.37 4.52 -8.76
CA VAL A 102 -10.36 5.27 -7.50
C VAL A 102 -10.80 6.74 -7.60
N LEU A 103 -10.98 7.27 -8.81
CA LEU A 103 -11.44 8.64 -9.09
C LEU A 103 -12.84 8.65 -9.74
#